data_AF-A0A7S2HKI3-F1
#
_entry.id   AF-A0A7S2HKI3-F1
#
_cell.length_a   1.000
_cell.length_b   1.000
_cell.length_c   1.000
_cell.angle_alpha   90.00
_cell.angle_beta   90.00
_cell.angle_gamma   90.00
#
_symmetry.space_group_name_H-M   'P 1'
#
loop_
_entity.id
_entity.type
_entity.pdbx_description
1 polymer ?
#
loop_
_entity_poly.entity_id
_entity_poly.type
_entity_poly.pdbx_seq_one_letter_code
_entity_poly.pdbx_strand_id
1 'polypeptide(L)'
;ALGVNPAHGMLAVGTENGLVQCWDPRQRSLIGSCSPFDDPQLAHASTAAATDGAEAAPHFAASREVTALRFDDRGLQLAVGTSTGHVVLYDIRRSTPVLVKDQLNECPIVDIKYHNSGHIISADTKSVKIWERESGKTYTTIQPAADVNDVAVIPETGLIFAALETERLGAYFLPSLGPAPRWCHYLDNLTEEMEEAPSSHGMYDDYKFVTSEELEKLSLTALVGTSALRPYMHGFFLDAKLHAKAVSLSQPFAYEQWRKERLDEKMAAKTKGRIAPVLPVKPKVNPELAEELRDASKRERRKAKGGEGEAAVAAAGDLLDDARFSSLFSNPDFEIDRDSEAFRAIHPHAKEQEAAR
;
A
#
# COMPACT_ATOMS: atom_id res chain seq x y z
N ALA A 1 33.97 -17.16 -25.60
CA ALA A 1 33.65 -15.83 -25.01
C ALA A 1 34.51 -14.71 -25.65
N LEU A 2 34.04 -13.46 -25.68
CA LEU A 2 34.85 -12.30 -26.12
C LEU A 2 34.64 -11.11 -25.16
N GLY A 3 35.73 -10.46 -24.75
CA GLY A 3 35.71 -9.28 -23.92
C GLY A 3 36.61 -8.20 -24.48
N VAL A 4 36.19 -6.94 -24.40
CA VAL A 4 37.02 -5.78 -24.77
C VAL A 4 37.26 -4.96 -23.53
N ASN A 5 38.52 -4.60 -23.30
CA ASN A 5 38.92 -3.75 -22.19
C ASN A 5 38.50 -2.30 -22.49
N PRO A 6 37.67 -1.66 -21.66
CA PRO A 6 37.19 -0.30 -21.91
C PRO A 6 38.31 0.75 -21.86
N ALA A 7 39.35 0.54 -21.04
CA ALA A 7 40.43 1.51 -20.86
C ALA A 7 41.55 1.36 -21.91
N HIS A 8 42.01 0.12 -22.14
CA HIS A 8 43.15 -0.15 -23.00
C HIS A 8 42.77 -0.52 -24.44
N GLY A 9 41.52 -0.94 -24.66
CA GLY A 9 41.07 -1.46 -25.96
C GLY A 9 41.61 -2.85 -26.30
N MET A 10 42.25 -3.54 -25.33
CA MET A 10 42.70 -4.92 -25.49
C MET A 10 41.50 -5.85 -25.67
N LEU A 11 41.62 -6.81 -26.58
CA LEU A 11 40.59 -7.79 -26.89
C LEU A 11 40.99 -9.15 -26.30
N ALA A 12 40.20 -9.69 -25.38
CA ALA A 12 40.38 -11.03 -24.85
C ALA A 12 39.40 -12.00 -25.53
N VAL A 13 39.91 -13.13 -25.99
CA VAL A 13 39.15 -14.21 -26.62
C VAL A 13 39.32 -15.48 -25.80
N GLY A 14 38.19 -16.05 -25.38
CA GLY A 14 38.14 -17.34 -24.69
C GLY A 14 37.85 -18.41 -25.72
N THR A 15 38.76 -19.37 -25.84
CA THR A 15 38.66 -20.49 -26.77
C THR A 15 38.08 -21.73 -26.10
N GLU A 16 37.57 -22.66 -26.90
CA GLU A 16 37.06 -23.97 -26.45
C GLU A 16 38.17 -24.87 -25.88
N ASN A 17 39.43 -24.59 -26.22
CA ASN A 17 40.61 -25.30 -25.72
C ASN A 17 41.04 -24.86 -24.32
N GLY A 18 40.32 -23.92 -23.70
CA GLY A 18 40.61 -23.42 -22.37
C GLY A 18 41.74 -22.41 -22.32
N LEU A 19 42.08 -21.83 -23.47
CA LEU A 19 43.06 -20.75 -23.57
C LEU A 19 42.33 -19.42 -23.69
N VAL A 20 42.76 -18.46 -22.88
CA VAL A 20 42.39 -17.05 -23.01
C VAL A 20 43.52 -16.36 -23.76
N GLN A 21 43.21 -15.85 -24.94
CA GLN A 21 44.13 -15.14 -25.81
C GLN A 21 43.85 -13.64 -25.75
N CYS A 22 44.86 -12.85 -25.44
CA CYS A 22 44.79 -11.40 -25.40
C CYS A 22 45.44 -10.80 -26.66
N TRP A 23 44.64 -10.06 -27.42
CA TRP A 23 44.99 -9.44 -28.69
C TRP A 23 44.96 -7.91 -28.57
N ASP A 24 45.93 -7.23 -29.19
CA ASP A 24 45.85 -5.78 -29.38
C ASP A 24 45.25 -5.50 -30.77
N PRO A 25 44.06 -4.87 -30.88
CA PRO A 25 43.49 -4.54 -32.19
C PRO A 25 44.35 -3.55 -32.99
N ARG A 26 45.18 -2.73 -32.32
CA ARG A 26 46.06 -1.75 -32.98
C ARG A 26 47.24 -2.44 -33.67
N GLN A 27 47.85 -3.41 -33.00
CA GLN A 27 49.00 -4.15 -33.52
C GLN A 27 48.59 -5.39 -34.33
N ARG A 28 47.33 -5.83 -34.21
CA ARG A 28 46.79 -7.05 -34.83
C ARG A 28 47.64 -8.29 -34.53
N SER A 29 48.28 -8.29 -33.36
CA SER A 29 49.15 -9.35 -32.88
C SER A 29 48.65 -9.87 -31.54
N LEU A 30 48.96 -11.14 -31.27
CA LEU A 30 48.75 -11.76 -29.97
C LEU A 30 49.77 -11.16 -28.97
N ILE A 31 49.27 -10.62 -27.86
CA ILE A 31 50.12 -10.07 -26.78
C ILE A 31 50.51 -11.19 -25.82
N GLY A 32 49.58 -12.07 -25.50
CA GLY A 32 49.80 -13.15 -24.56
C GLY A 32 48.63 -14.12 -24.51
N SER A 33 48.91 -15.31 -23.98
CA SER A 33 47.93 -16.34 -23.68
C SER A 33 48.04 -16.74 -22.22
N CYS A 34 46.91 -16.85 -21.52
CA CYS A 34 46.84 -17.49 -20.22
C CYS A 34 45.87 -18.67 -20.27
N SER A 35 46.15 -19.71 -19.48
CA SER A 35 45.23 -20.83 -19.32
C SER A 35 44.67 -20.81 -17.88
N PRO A 36 43.34 -20.77 -17.70
CA PRO A 36 42.67 -20.93 -16.41
C PRO A 36 42.90 -22.28 -15.75
N PHE A 37 43.35 -23.28 -16.52
CA PHE A 37 43.41 -24.67 -16.10
C PHE A 37 44.80 -25.14 -15.60
N ASP A 38 45.82 -24.27 -15.64
CA ASP A 38 47.19 -24.63 -15.22
C ASP A 38 47.39 -24.69 -13.69
N ASP A 39 46.41 -24.25 -12.91
CA ASP A 39 46.51 -24.29 -11.44
C ASP A 39 46.08 -25.65 -10.84
N PRO A 40 46.80 -26.14 -9.81
CA PRO A 40 46.59 -27.48 -9.25
C PRO A 40 45.21 -27.69 -8.58
N GLN A 41 44.53 -26.61 -8.15
CA GLN A 41 43.18 -26.72 -7.59
C GLN A 41 42.11 -27.04 -8.65
N LEU A 42 42.27 -26.51 -9.87
CA LEU A 42 41.42 -26.82 -11.02
C LEU A 42 41.80 -28.15 -11.68
N ALA A 43 43.06 -28.57 -11.54
CA ALA A 43 43.49 -29.90 -11.94
C ALA A 43 42.74 -31.00 -11.15
N HIS A 44 42.46 -30.82 -9.86
CA HIS A 44 41.81 -31.83 -9.01
C HIS A 44 40.35 -32.11 -9.37
N ALA A 45 39.59 -31.11 -9.83
CA ALA A 45 38.26 -31.35 -10.39
C ALA A 45 38.32 -32.18 -11.69
N SER A 46 39.44 -32.11 -12.43
CA SER A 46 39.66 -32.94 -13.62
C SER A 46 40.36 -34.28 -13.36
N THR A 47 41.10 -34.44 -12.26
CA THR A 47 41.84 -35.68 -11.94
C THR A 47 41.09 -36.65 -11.05
N ALA A 48 39.94 -36.31 -10.47
CA ALA A 48 39.07 -37.31 -9.86
C ALA A 48 38.55 -38.35 -10.88
N ALA A 49 38.63 -38.03 -12.18
CA ALA A 49 38.37 -38.96 -13.29
C ALA A 49 39.64 -39.60 -13.88
N ALA A 50 40.83 -39.27 -13.36
CA ALA A 50 42.11 -39.73 -13.91
C ALA A 50 42.98 -40.37 -12.81
N THR A 51 42.50 -41.47 -12.24
CA THR A 51 43.38 -42.49 -11.67
C THR A 51 43.18 -43.80 -12.42
N ASP A 52 44.32 -44.38 -12.79
CA ASP A 52 44.58 -45.68 -13.38
C ASP A 52 44.43 -45.84 -14.90
N GLY A 53 45.55 -46.26 -15.49
CA GLY A 53 45.82 -46.30 -16.91
C GLY A 53 44.78 -47.07 -17.72
N ALA A 54 44.24 -46.40 -18.72
CA ALA A 54 43.61 -47.05 -19.86
C ALA A 54 43.79 -46.17 -21.10
N GLU A 55 43.99 -46.87 -22.21
CA GLU A 55 44.38 -46.38 -23.52
C GLU A 55 43.35 -45.42 -24.14
N ALA A 56 43.82 -44.66 -25.12
CA ALA A 56 43.05 -43.68 -25.89
C ALA A 56 41.67 -44.18 -26.34
N ALA A 57 40.62 -43.51 -25.84
CA ALA A 57 39.31 -43.43 -26.47
C ALA A 57 38.75 -42.00 -26.25
N PRO A 58 38.26 -41.32 -27.30
CA PRO A 58 37.65 -40.00 -27.19
C PRO A 58 36.22 -40.14 -26.64
N HIS A 59 35.63 -39.03 -26.19
CA HIS A 59 34.28 -38.87 -25.60
C HIS A 59 34.30 -38.70 -24.06
N PHE A 60 34.08 -37.43 -23.65
CA PHE A 60 34.01 -36.87 -22.29
C PHE A 60 35.32 -36.66 -21.52
N ALA A 61 36.32 -36.05 -22.15
CA ALA A 61 37.17 -35.12 -21.40
C ALA A 61 36.28 -33.92 -21.02
N ALA A 62 36.20 -33.55 -19.73
CA ALA A 62 35.45 -32.38 -19.28
C ALA A 62 35.77 -31.19 -20.22
N SER A 63 34.75 -30.60 -20.85
CA SER A 63 34.95 -29.49 -21.80
C SER A 63 35.71 -28.41 -21.03
N ARG A 64 36.96 -28.15 -21.40
CA ARG A 64 37.77 -27.09 -20.78
C ARG A 64 37.52 -25.80 -21.53
N GLU A 65 36.28 -25.34 -21.58
CA GLU A 65 35.91 -24.17 -22.35
C GLU A 65 35.80 -22.93 -21.48
N VAL A 66 36.13 -21.78 -22.07
CA VAL A 66 35.92 -20.47 -21.45
C VAL A 66 34.60 -19.89 -21.93
N THR A 67 33.62 -19.89 -21.04
CA THR A 67 32.23 -19.52 -21.31
C THR A 67 31.99 -18.02 -21.18
N ALA A 68 32.58 -17.38 -20.17
CA ALA A 68 32.41 -15.96 -19.88
C ALA A 68 33.75 -15.23 -19.73
N LEU A 69 33.82 -13.99 -20.23
CA LEU A 69 34.98 -13.10 -20.08
C LEU A 69 34.52 -11.67 -19.84
N ARG A 70 35.05 -11.04 -18.78
CA ARG A 70 34.76 -9.64 -18.47
C ARG A 70 35.98 -8.91 -17.94
N PHE A 71 36.20 -7.69 -18.42
CA PHE A 71 37.18 -6.78 -17.85
C PHE A 71 36.53 -5.92 -16.76
N ASP A 72 37.34 -5.56 -15.77
CA ASP A 72 37.02 -4.48 -14.82
C ASP A 72 36.95 -3.13 -15.56
N ASP A 73 36.18 -2.18 -15.05
CA ASP A 73 36.06 -0.82 -15.59
C ASP A 73 37.40 -0.06 -15.51
N ARG A 74 38.21 -0.38 -14.49
CA ARG A 74 39.60 0.10 -14.37
C ARG A 74 40.55 -0.53 -15.39
N GLY A 75 40.14 -1.61 -16.05
CA GLY A 75 40.88 -2.24 -17.13
C GLY A 75 42.14 -3.00 -16.71
N LEU A 76 42.34 -3.30 -15.42
CA LEU A 76 43.50 -4.06 -14.93
C LEU A 76 43.19 -5.52 -14.62
N GLN A 77 41.97 -5.81 -14.15
CA GLN A 77 41.53 -7.17 -13.85
C GLN A 77 40.70 -7.76 -14.98
N LEU A 78 40.85 -9.06 -15.16
CA LEU A 78 40.11 -9.88 -16.10
C LEU A 78 39.48 -11.04 -15.34
N ALA A 79 38.17 -11.16 -15.37
CA ALA A 79 37.44 -12.32 -14.87
C ALA A 79 37.18 -13.29 -16.01
N VAL A 80 37.45 -14.56 -15.74
CA VAL A 80 37.28 -15.68 -16.67
C VAL A 80 36.35 -16.70 -16.02
N GLY A 81 35.27 -17.06 -16.71
CA GLY A 81 34.38 -18.14 -16.30
C GLY A 81 34.66 -19.40 -17.10
N THR A 82 34.75 -20.53 -16.41
CA THR A 82 34.88 -21.85 -17.04
C THR A 82 33.52 -22.56 -17.09
N SER A 83 33.41 -23.55 -17.98
CA SER A 83 32.30 -24.51 -18.00
C SER A 83 32.21 -25.38 -16.75
N THR A 84 33.31 -25.54 -16.02
CA THR A 84 33.36 -26.32 -14.78
C THR A 84 32.82 -25.56 -13.57
N GLY A 85 32.27 -24.36 -13.74
CA GLY A 85 31.72 -23.56 -12.63
C GLY A 85 32.77 -22.82 -11.80
N HIS A 86 33.98 -22.62 -12.35
CA HIS A 86 35.05 -21.90 -11.67
C HIS A 86 35.23 -20.50 -12.27
N VAL A 87 35.23 -19.48 -11.42
CA VAL A 87 35.57 -18.12 -11.80
C VAL A 87 37.02 -17.86 -11.43
N VAL A 88 37.84 -17.52 -12.42
CA VAL A 88 39.25 -17.21 -12.24
C VAL A 88 39.47 -15.73 -12.50
N LEU A 89 40.08 -15.04 -11.53
CA LEU A 89 40.51 -13.66 -11.68
C LEU A 89 41.97 -13.60 -12.08
N TYR A 90 42.23 -12.82 -13.13
CA TYR A 90 43.56 -12.46 -13.59
C TYR A 90 43.80 -10.96 -13.40
N ASP A 91 45.05 -10.62 -13.12
CA ASP A 91 45.58 -9.28 -13.37
C ASP A 91 46.31 -9.35 -14.72
N ILE A 92 46.05 -8.42 -15.64
CA ILE A 92 46.63 -8.41 -16.99
C ILE A 92 48.17 -8.42 -16.95
N ARG A 93 48.77 -7.94 -15.85
CA ARG A 93 50.22 -7.92 -15.66
C ARG A 93 50.81 -9.27 -15.23
N ARG A 94 49.98 -10.21 -14.78
CA ARG A 94 50.40 -11.50 -14.22
C ARG A 94 49.81 -12.64 -15.05
N SER A 95 50.65 -13.60 -15.43
CA SER A 95 50.20 -14.83 -16.11
C SER A 95 49.55 -15.83 -15.14
N THR A 96 49.83 -15.71 -13.85
CA THR A 96 49.23 -16.53 -12.79
C THR A 96 47.93 -15.91 -12.30
N PRO A 97 46.91 -16.71 -12.00
CA PRO A 97 45.65 -16.20 -11.45
C PRO A 97 45.87 -15.58 -10.08
N VAL A 98 45.05 -14.58 -9.77
CA VAL A 98 45.05 -13.88 -8.47
C VAL A 98 44.13 -14.59 -7.49
N LEU A 99 42.97 -15.03 -7.97
CA LEU A 99 41.95 -15.70 -7.16
C LEU A 99 41.19 -16.70 -8.03
N VAL A 100 41.03 -17.92 -7.52
CA VAL A 100 40.15 -18.93 -8.09
C VAL A 100 38.98 -19.11 -7.15
N LYS A 101 37.76 -18.92 -7.67
CA LYS A 101 36.53 -19.06 -6.92
C LYS A 101 35.67 -20.17 -7.53
N ASP A 102 35.45 -21.22 -6.76
CA ASP A 102 34.50 -22.26 -7.11
C ASP A 102 33.07 -21.87 -6.69
N GLN A 103 32.11 -22.13 -7.57
CA GLN A 103 30.68 -21.94 -7.34
C GLN A 103 29.99 -23.21 -6.80
N LEU A 104 30.67 -24.35 -6.73
CA LEU A 104 30.20 -25.64 -6.18
C LEU A 104 29.02 -26.29 -6.92
N ASN A 105 28.42 -25.61 -7.89
CA ASN A 105 27.25 -26.12 -8.62
C ASN A 105 27.61 -27.01 -9.82
N GLU A 106 28.89 -27.08 -10.18
CA GLU A 106 29.42 -27.81 -11.35
C GLU A 106 28.70 -27.47 -12.67
N CYS A 107 28.07 -26.29 -12.73
CA CYS A 107 27.38 -25.77 -13.89
C CYS A 107 28.26 -24.73 -14.59
N PRO A 108 28.14 -24.55 -15.91
CA PRO A 108 28.90 -23.54 -16.64
C PRO A 108 28.53 -22.13 -16.15
N ILE A 109 29.54 -21.27 -16.06
CA ILE A 109 29.33 -19.86 -15.77
C ILE A 109 28.79 -19.19 -17.02
N VAL A 110 27.63 -18.57 -16.90
CA VAL A 110 26.91 -17.96 -18.01
C VAL A 110 27.43 -16.55 -18.26
N ASP A 111 27.56 -15.75 -17.20
CA ASP A 111 28.03 -14.37 -17.30
C ASP A 111 28.71 -13.90 -16.00
N ILE A 112 29.58 -12.91 -16.14
CA ILE A 112 30.30 -12.28 -15.03
C ILE A 112 30.24 -10.76 -15.21
N LYS A 113 29.84 -10.06 -14.15
CA LYS A 113 29.79 -8.58 -14.12
C LYS A 113 30.55 -8.04 -12.91
N TYR A 114 31.26 -6.95 -13.14
CA TYR A 114 31.88 -6.15 -12.09
C TYR A 114 30.90 -5.10 -11.59
N HIS A 115 30.80 -4.95 -10.27
CA HIS A 115 30.06 -3.87 -9.64
C HIS A 115 31.04 -2.82 -9.08
N ASN A 116 30.64 -1.53 -9.05
CA ASN A 116 31.52 -0.44 -8.61
C ASN A 116 31.86 -0.53 -7.11
N SER A 117 31.04 -1.20 -6.30
CA SER A 117 31.28 -1.43 -4.86
C SER A 117 32.44 -2.39 -4.56
N GLY A 118 33.20 -2.84 -5.57
CA GLY A 118 34.27 -3.83 -5.40
C GLY A 118 33.77 -5.28 -5.28
N HIS A 119 32.49 -5.52 -5.60
CA HIS A 119 31.92 -6.85 -5.66
C HIS A 119 31.85 -7.37 -7.10
N ILE A 120 31.97 -8.68 -7.24
CA ILE A 120 31.88 -9.40 -8.51
C ILE A 120 30.63 -10.27 -8.46
N ILE A 121 29.85 -10.19 -9.51
CA ILE A 121 28.61 -10.94 -9.69
C ILE A 121 28.92 -12.02 -10.71
N SER A 122 28.93 -13.26 -10.26
CA SER A 122 29.09 -14.45 -11.10
C SER A 122 27.75 -15.17 -11.22
N ALA A 123 27.31 -15.41 -12.45
CA ALA A 123 26.08 -16.11 -12.74
C ALA A 123 26.37 -17.51 -13.27
N ASP A 124 25.91 -18.52 -12.54
CA ASP A 124 25.77 -19.88 -13.05
C ASP A 124 24.36 -20.06 -13.63
N THR A 125 24.13 -21.19 -14.31
CA THR A 125 22.79 -21.58 -14.77
C THR A 125 21.75 -21.58 -13.65
N LYS A 126 22.11 -21.95 -12.41
CA LYS A 126 21.14 -22.11 -11.31
C LYS A 126 21.19 -21.03 -10.23
N SER A 127 22.28 -20.28 -10.13
CA SER A 127 22.45 -19.31 -9.04
C SER A 127 23.32 -18.15 -9.46
N VAL A 128 22.99 -16.96 -8.94
CA VAL A 128 23.81 -15.75 -9.08
C VAL A 128 24.48 -15.50 -7.74
N LYS A 129 25.81 -15.59 -7.68
CA LYS A 129 26.57 -15.29 -6.46
C LYS A 129 27.26 -13.96 -6.58
N ILE A 130 27.20 -13.21 -5.48
CA ILE A 130 27.88 -11.94 -5.32
C ILE A 130 28.98 -12.16 -4.29
N TRP A 131 30.20 -11.81 -4.63
CA TRP A 131 31.36 -12.02 -3.77
C TRP A 131 32.37 -10.90 -3.93
N GLU A 132 33.22 -10.74 -2.93
CA GLU A 132 34.17 -9.63 -2.89
C GLU A 132 35.45 -9.93 -3.66
N ARG A 133 35.93 -8.97 -4.47
CA ARG A 133 37.10 -9.14 -5.35
C ARG A 133 38.40 -9.49 -4.62
N GLU A 134 38.60 -8.99 -3.40
CA GLU A 134 39.86 -9.13 -2.66
C GLU A 134 39.85 -10.35 -1.75
N SER A 135 38.74 -10.56 -1.04
CA SER A 135 38.61 -11.65 -0.06
C SER A 135 38.15 -12.97 -0.69
N GLY A 136 37.43 -12.94 -1.82
CA GLY A 136 36.77 -14.12 -2.39
C GLY A 136 35.63 -14.67 -1.52
N LYS A 137 35.28 -13.96 -0.44
CA LYS A 137 34.15 -14.31 0.42
C LYS A 137 32.84 -14.02 -0.30
N THR A 138 31.94 -14.99 -0.25
CA THR A 138 30.58 -14.86 -0.78
C THR A 138 29.79 -13.91 0.11
N TYR A 139 29.29 -12.83 -0.49
CA TYR A 139 28.44 -11.86 0.16
C TYR A 139 27.00 -12.38 0.22
N THR A 140 26.42 -12.67 -0.95
CA THR A 140 25.05 -13.19 -1.08
C THR A 140 24.98 -14.21 -2.22
N THR A 141 24.03 -15.14 -2.11
CA THR A 141 23.68 -16.08 -3.18
C THR A 141 22.21 -15.91 -3.47
N ILE A 142 21.89 -15.55 -4.71
CA ILE A 142 20.53 -15.41 -5.22
C ILE A 142 20.22 -16.68 -5.99
N GLN A 143 19.23 -17.42 -5.51
CA GLN A 143 18.75 -18.64 -6.18
C GLN A 143 17.42 -18.33 -6.86
N PRO A 144 17.42 -18.07 -8.19
CA PRO A 144 16.19 -17.98 -8.95
C PRO A 144 15.46 -19.31 -8.99
N ALA A 145 14.14 -19.26 -9.22
CA ALA A 145 13.30 -20.46 -9.31
C ALA A 145 13.49 -21.22 -10.63
N ALA A 146 14.11 -20.59 -11.63
CA ALA A 146 14.37 -21.13 -12.95
C ALA A 146 15.81 -20.81 -13.38
N ASP A 147 16.23 -21.43 -14.48
CA ASP A 147 17.59 -21.29 -14.97
C ASP A 147 17.87 -19.89 -15.54
N VAL A 148 19.10 -19.42 -15.34
CA VAL A 148 19.61 -18.10 -15.71
C VAL A 148 20.37 -18.18 -17.03
N ASN A 149 20.00 -17.32 -17.97
CA ASN A 149 20.60 -17.22 -19.30
C ASN A 149 21.52 -16.00 -19.48
N ASP A 150 21.26 -14.92 -18.76
CA ASP A 150 22.11 -13.71 -18.78
C ASP A 150 21.84 -12.87 -17.53
N VAL A 151 22.81 -12.04 -17.14
CA VAL A 151 22.68 -11.13 -16.00
C VAL A 151 23.13 -9.72 -16.38
N ALA A 152 22.25 -8.75 -16.21
CA ALA A 152 22.53 -7.34 -16.41
C ALA A 152 22.50 -6.60 -15.07
N VAL A 153 23.55 -5.84 -14.79
CA VAL A 153 23.68 -5.02 -13.58
C VAL A 153 23.69 -3.57 -13.99
N ILE A 154 22.89 -2.74 -13.32
CA ILE A 154 22.94 -1.29 -13.54
C ILE A 154 24.10 -0.72 -12.70
N PRO A 155 25.03 0.04 -13.31
CA PRO A 155 26.13 0.66 -12.58
C PRO A 155 25.64 1.56 -11.43
N GLU A 156 26.40 1.61 -10.34
CA GLU A 156 26.13 2.40 -9.11
C GLU A 156 24.87 2.04 -8.32
N THR A 157 24.08 1.04 -8.77
CA THR A 157 22.82 0.70 -8.12
C THR A 157 22.76 -0.77 -7.72
N GLY A 158 22.00 -1.08 -6.68
CA GLY A 158 21.78 -2.45 -6.22
C GLY A 158 20.86 -3.29 -7.10
N LEU A 159 20.49 -2.82 -8.30
CA LEU A 159 19.50 -3.49 -9.16
C LEU A 159 20.17 -4.42 -10.17
N ILE A 160 19.78 -5.69 -10.12
CA ILE A 160 20.29 -6.77 -10.96
C ILE A 160 19.10 -7.39 -11.70
N PHE A 161 19.20 -7.46 -13.02
CA PHE A 161 18.27 -8.18 -13.87
C PHE A 161 18.87 -9.52 -14.27
N ALA A 162 18.16 -10.60 -14.01
CA ALA A 162 18.47 -11.92 -14.51
C ALA A 162 17.45 -12.30 -15.59
N ALA A 163 17.95 -12.69 -16.76
CA ALA A 163 17.13 -13.31 -17.78
C ALA A 163 16.91 -14.77 -17.39
N LEU A 164 15.70 -15.09 -16.94
CA LEU A 164 15.31 -16.44 -16.50
C LEU A 164 14.56 -17.18 -17.61
N GLU A 165 14.54 -18.51 -17.56
CA GLU A 165 13.66 -19.37 -18.39
C GLU A 165 12.19 -19.34 -17.95
N THR A 166 11.65 -18.14 -17.67
CA THR A 166 10.24 -17.94 -17.33
C THR A 166 9.68 -16.76 -18.09
N GLU A 167 8.35 -16.63 -18.11
CA GLU A 167 7.68 -15.51 -18.81
C GLU A 167 8.06 -14.13 -18.26
N ARG A 168 8.54 -14.06 -17.00
CA ARG A 168 8.94 -12.81 -16.35
C ARG A 168 10.44 -12.78 -16.13
N LEU A 169 11.04 -11.61 -16.37
CA LEU A 169 12.43 -11.36 -15.99
C LEU A 169 12.55 -11.31 -14.46
N GLY A 170 13.63 -11.87 -13.94
CA GLY A 170 13.97 -11.75 -12.52
C GLY A 170 14.62 -10.40 -12.26
N ALA A 171 13.95 -9.52 -11.51
CA ALA A 171 14.55 -8.28 -11.03
C ALA A 171 14.87 -8.44 -9.53
N TYR A 172 16.15 -8.39 -9.19
CA TYR A 172 16.66 -8.51 -7.84
C TYR A 172 17.23 -7.18 -7.39
N PHE A 173 16.76 -6.67 -6.27
CA PHE A 173 17.26 -5.44 -5.68
C PHE A 173 17.95 -5.75 -4.35
N LEU A 174 19.21 -5.33 -4.22
CA LEU A 174 19.99 -5.45 -2.99
C LEU A 174 20.28 -4.05 -2.44
N PRO A 175 19.54 -3.58 -1.42
CA PRO A 175 19.73 -2.26 -0.83
C PRO A 175 21.14 -2.02 -0.28
N SER A 176 21.79 -3.09 0.20
CA SER A 176 23.14 -3.03 0.75
C SER A 176 24.25 -2.87 -0.30
N LEU A 177 23.96 -3.20 -1.57
CA LEU A 177 24.91 -3.08 -2.67
C LEU A 177 24.96 -1.64 -3.22
N GLY A 178 23.82 -0.94 -3.16
CA GLY A 178 23.68 0.45 -3.58
C GLY A 178 22.20 0.87 -3.66
N PRO A 179 21.93 2.18 -3.74
CA PRO A 179 20.56 2.71 -3.82
C PRO A 179 19.87 2.33 -5.12
N ALA A 180 18.53 2.44 -5.14
CA ALA A 180 17.77 2.26 -6.37
C ALA A 180 18.08 3.36 -7.42
N PRO A 181 17.96 3.07 -8.72
CA PRO A 181 18.15 4.08 -9.76
C PRO A 181 17.08 5.17 -9.66
N ARG A 182 17.39 6.37 -10.17
CA ARG A 182 16.52 7.56 -10.08
C ARG A 182 15.08 7.36 -10.58
N TRP A 183 14.86 6.48 -11.56
CA TRP A 183 13.53 6.16 -12.11
C TRP A 183 12.75 5.15 -11.26
N CYS A 184 13.40 4.46 -10.33
CA CYS A 184 12.82 3.52 -9.37
C CYS A 184 13.06 3.95 -7.91
N HIS A 185 13.05 5.25 -7.62
CA HIS A 185 13.28 5.74 -6.25
C HIS A 185 12.31 5.12 -5.22
N TYR A 186 11.08 4.82 -5.62
CA TYR A 186 10.08 4.20 -4.74
C TYR A 186 10.44 2.77 -4.29
N LEU A 187 11.35 2.07 -4.98
CA LEU A 187 11.81 0.75 -4.52
C LEU A 187 12.56 0.85 -3.20
N ASP A 188 13.35 1.91 -2.99
CA ASP A 188 14.05 2.13 -1.71
C ASP A 188 13.03 2.26 -0.58
N ASN A 189 12.00 3.10 -0.77
CA ASN A 189 10.92 3.27 0.21
C ASN A 189 10.17 1.95 0.46
N LEU A 190 9.85 1.18 -0.58
CA LEU A 190 9.15 -0.09 -0.41
C LEU A 190 10.02 -1.09 0.35
N THR A 191 11.33 -1.13 0.09
CA THR A 191 12.24 -2.00 0.85
C THR A 191 12.44 -1.54 2.29
N GLU A 192 12.46 -0.23 2.53
CA GLU A 192 12.53 0.34 3.88
C GLU A 192 11.24 0.02 4.66
N GLU A 193 10.07 0.19 4.04
CA GLU A 193 8.78 -0.25 4.60
C GLU A 193 8.76 -1.77 4.84
N MET A 194 9.31 -2.58 3.92
CA MET A 194 9.43 -4.03 4.10
C MET A 194 10.47 -4.46 5.14
N GLU A 195 11.47 -3.63 5.44
CA GLU A 195 12.48 -3.85 6.48
C GLU A 195 11.95 -3.42 7.85
N GLU A 196 11.05 -2.43 7.90
CA GLU A 196 10.29 -2.05 9.09
C GLU A 196 9.16 -3.05 9.39
N ALA A 197 8.46 -3.53 8.36
CA ALA A 197 7.33 -4.46 8.45
C ALA A 197 7.57 -5.85 9.10
N PRO A 198 8.77 -6.50 9.08
CA PRO A 198 8.95 -7.80 9.70
C PRO A 198 8.83 -7.71 11.22
N SER A 199 8.98 -6.51 11.79
CA SER A 199 8.80 -6.25 13.22
C SER A 199 7.35 -5.93 13.61
N SER A 200 6.48 -5.62 12.64
CA SER A 200 5.09 -5.20 12.85
C SER A 200 4.04 -6.15 12.25
N HIS A 201 4.43 -7.13 11.43
CA HIS A 201 3.61 -8.30 11.05
C HIS A 201 3.44 -9.24 12.27
N GLY A 202 2.82 -8.70 13.32
CA GLY A 202 2.32 -9.47 14.44
C GLY A 202 1.28 -10.46 13.95
N MET A 203 1.28 -11.65 14.55
CA MET A 203 0.40 -12.81 14.29
C MET A 203 -1.13 -12.55 14.34
N TYR A 204 -1.55 -11.28 14.36
CA TYR A 204 -2.92 -10.81 14.53
C TYR A 204 -3.39 -9.80 13.47
N ASP A 205 -2.60 -9.52 12.43
CA ASP A 205 -2.96 -8.52 11.40
C ASP A 205 -4.24 -8.91 10.63
N ASP A 206 -4.45 -10.21 10.43
CA ASP A 206 -5.68 -10.75 9.82
C ASP A 206 -6.86 -10.86 10.78
N TYR A 207 -6.72 -10.47 12.05
CA TYR A 207 -7.75 -10.63 13.07
C TYR A 207 -8.33 -9.28 13.51
N LYS A 208 -9.65 -9.14 13.40
CA LYS A 208 -10.38 -8.02 13.96
C LYS A 208 -10.82 -8.34 15.39
N PHE A 209 -10.56 -7.42 16.32
CA PHE A 209 -11.12 -7.49 17.67
C PHE A 209 -12.62 -7.17 17.63
N VAL A 210 -13.43 -8.03 18.25
CA VAL A 210 -14.88 -7.95 18.33
C VAL A 210 -15.29 -8.08 19.79
N THR A 211 -16.13 -7.17 20.28
CA THR A 211 -16.66 -7.25 21.65
C THR A 211 -17.75 -8.32 21.75
N SER A 212 -18.09 -8.76 22.97
CA SER A 212 -19.19 -9.73 23.15
C SER A 212 -20.53 -9.21 22.60
N GLU A 213 -20.80 -7.91 22.76
CA GLU A 213 -22.00 -7.25 22.23
C GLU A 213 -22.05 -7.24 20.70
N GLU A 214 -20.91 -7.03 20.04
CA GLU A 214 -20.82 -7.09 18.58
C GLU A 214 -20.99 -8.52 18.05
N LEU A 215 -20.46 -9.51 18.75
CA LEU A 215 -20.63 -10.91 18.41
C LEU A 215 -22.10 -11.34 18.50
N GLU A 216 -22.83 -10.84 19.50
CA GLU A 216 -24.28 -11.02 19.65
C GLU A 216 -25.07 -10.37 18.52
N LYS A 217 -24.73 -9.12 18.15
CA LYS A 217 -25.35 -8.41 17.02
C LYS A 217 -25.15 -9.14 15.69
N LEU A 218 -23.99 -9.78 15.51
CA LEU A 218 -23.66 -10.55 14.32
C LEU A 218 -24.20 -11.99 14.37
N SER A 219 -24.91 -12.40 15.44
CA SER A 219 -25.41 -13.76 15.65
C SER A 219 -24.33 -14.85 15.59
N LEU A 220 -23.09 -14.52 15.97
CA LEU A 220 -21.94 -15.43 15.95
C LEU A 220 -21.67 -16.09 17.32
N THR A 221 -22.62 -16.05 18.24
CA THR A 221 -22.49 -16.66 19.59
C THR A 221 -22.26 -18.17 19.55
N ALA A 222 -22.72 -18.86 18.51
CA ALA A 222 -22.48 -20.29 18.30
C ALA A 222 -21.01 -20.64 18.01
N LEU A 223 -20.18 -19.67 17.62
CA LEU A 223 -18.75 -19.88 17.35
C LEU A 223 -17.88 -19.76 18.59
N VAL A 224 -18.44 -19.37 19.74
CA VAL A 224 -17.70 -19.27 21.01
C VAL A 224 -17.21 -20.66 21.42
N GLY A 225 -15.88 -20.82 21.52
CA GLY A 225 -15.22 -22.09 21.81
C GLY A 225 -14.66 -22.84 20.58
N THR A 226 -14.94 -22.37 19.36
CA THR A 226 -14.26 -22.86 18.15
C THR A 226 -12.95 -22.12 17.90
N SER A 227 -12.01 -22.73 17.18
CA SER A 227 -10.71 -22.14 16.83
C SER A 227 -10.80 -20.86 15.99
N ALA A 228 -11.98 -20.53 15.47
CA ALA A 228 -12.25 -19.32 14.71
C ALA A 228 -12.33 -18.05 15.57
N LEU A 229 -12.67 -18.17 16.86
CA LEU A 229 -12.71 -17.07 17.82
C LEU A 229 -11.61 -17.26 18.85
N ARG A 230 -10.62 -16.38 18.86
CA ARG A 230 -9.57 -16.40 19.89
C ARG A 230 -9.97 -15.44 21.02
N PRO A 231 -10.20 -15.92 22.25
CA PRO A 231 -10.53 -15.05 23.36
C PRO A 231 -9.33 -14.16 23.70
N TYR A 232 -9.58 -12.87 23.89
CA TYR A 232 -8.55 -11.92 24.32
C TYR A 232 -9.13 -10.86 25.23
N MET A 233 -8.64 -10.82 26.48
CA MET A 233 -9.02 -9.90 27.56
C MET A 233 -10.52 -9.84 27.86
N HIS A 234 -11.30 -9.15 27.03
CA HIS A 234 -12.74 -8.88 27.20
C HIS A 234 -13.53 -8.98 25.87
N GLY A 235 -12.93 -9.61 24.86
CA GLY A 235 -13.56 -9.82 23.56
C GLY A 235 -12.96 -11.02 22.83
N PHE A 236 -13.20 -11.08 21.54
CA PHE A 236 -12.72 -12.14 20.67
C PHE A 236 -12.02 -11.56 19.45
N PHE A 237 -10.89 -12.14 19.09
CA PHE A 237 -10.29 -11.94 17.78
C PHE A 237 -10.97 -12.88 16.78
N LEU A 238 -11.55 -12.28 15.75
CA LEU A 238 -12.20 -12.97 14.63
C LEU A 238 -11.44 -12.65 13.34
N ASP A 239 -11.23 -13.64 12.46
CA ASP A 239 -10.64 -13.42 11.15
C ASP A 239 -11.42 -12.31 10.39
N ALA A 240 -10.70 -11.31 9.87
CA ALA A 240 -11.25 -10.16 9.17
C ALA A 240 -12.18 -10.59 8.01
N LYS A 241 -11.87 -11.70 7.32
CA LYS A 241 -12.71 -12.24 6.24
C LYS A 241 -14.04 -12.78 6.77
N LEU A 242 -14.04 -13.43 7.94
CA LEU A 242 -15.24 -13.99 8.55
C LEU A 242 -16.11 -12.86 9.12
N HIS A 243 -15.49 -11.86 9.76
CA HIS A 243 -16.16 -10.66 10.20
C HIS A 243 -16.86 -9.92 9.04
N ALA A 244 -16.17 -9.70 7.92
CA ALA A 244 -16.75 -9.02 6.75
C ALA A 244 -17.97 -9.77 6.18
N LYS A 245 -17.90 -11.10 6.11
CA LYS A 245 -19.04 -11.94 5.70
C LYS A 245 -20.20 -11.83 6.69
N ALA A 246 -19.94 -11.88 7.99
CA ALA A 246 -20.98 -11.77 9.01
C ALA A 246 -21.67 -10.40 9.02
N VAL A 247 -20.93 -9.31 8.79
CA VAL A 247 -21.49 -7.97 8.62
C VAL A 247 -22.39 -7.92 7.38
N SER A 248 -21.94 -8.47 6.25
CA SER A 248 -22.74 -8.48 5.01
C SER A 248 -24.06 -9.26 5.15
N LEU A 249 -24.06 -10.33 5.94
CA LEU A 249 -25.25 -11.17 6.17
C LEU A 249 -26.21 -10.55 7.18
N SER A 250 -25.69 -9.90 8.23
CA SER A 250 -26.52 -9.31 9.28
C SER A 250 -27.14 -7.97 8.88
N GLN A 251 -26.48 -7.21 8.00
CA GLN A 251 -26.94 -5.88 7.58
C GLN A 251 -27.17 -5.73 6.06
N PRO A 252 -28.04 -6.55 5.42
CA PRO A 252 -28.33 -6.41 4.00
C PRO A 252 -29.01 -5.08 3.65
N PHE A 253 -29.69 -4.44 4.61
CA PHE A 253 -30.42 -3.18 4.41
C PHE A 253 -29.67 -1.92 4.86
N ALA A 254 -28.46 -2.03 5.43
CA ALA A 254 -27.75 -0.87 5.97
C ALA A 254 -27.48 0.19 4.88
N TYR A 255 -27.15 -0.23 3.66
CA TYR A 255 -26.96 0.69 2.55
C TYR A 255 -28.26 1.41 2.15
N GLU A 256 -29.40 0.71 2.16
CA GLU A 256 -30.69 1.30 1.83
C GLU A 256 -31.20 2.25 2.92
N GLN A 257 -30.98 1.90 4.19
CA GLN A 257 -31.31 2.75 5.34
C GLN A 257 -30.46 4.01 5.34
N TRP A 258 -29.14 3.88 5.17
CA TRP A 258 -28.23 5.02 5.02
C TRP A 258 -28.64 5.94 3.87
N ARG A 259 -29.05 5.36 2.73
CA ARG A 259 -29.52 6.12 1.57
C ARG A 259 -30.83 6.87 1.86
N LYS A 260 -31.78 6.25 2.58
CA LYS A 260 -33.05 6.87 2.98
C LYS A 260 -32.80 8.04 3.93
N GLU A 261 -32.00 7.86 4.98
CA GLU A 261 -31.65 8.94 5.92
C GLU A 261 -30.99 10.12 5.21
N ARG A 262 -30.05 9.86 4.30
CA ARG A 262 -29.42 10.91 3.47
C ARG A 262 -30.40 11.62 2.54
N LEU A 263 -31.40 10.91 2.04
CA LEU A 263 -32.45 11.50 1.20
C LEU A 263 -33.39 12.36 2.04
N ASP A 264 -33.77 11.89 3.23
CA ASP A 264 -34.63 12.59 4.17
C ASP A 264 -33.95 13.84 4.72
N GLU A 265 -32.65 13.80 5.04
CA GLU A 265 -31.86 14.99 5.39
C GLU A 265 -31.88 16.03 4.27
N LYS A 266 -31.67 15.61 3.01
CA LYS A 266 -31.71 16.50 1.85
C LYS A 266 -33.11 17.05 1.61
N MET A 267 -34.15 16.24 1.81
CA MET A 267 -35.54 16.69 1.72
C MET A 267 -35.87 17.67 2.83
N ALA A 268 -35.46 17.42 4.07
CA ALA A 268 -35.64 18.32 5.20
C ALA A 268 -34.90 19.66 4.99
N ALA A 269 -33.68 19.64 4.46
CA ALA A 269 -32.93 20.84 4.12
C ALA A 269 -33.65 21.68 3.03
N LYS A 270 -34.19 21.02 1.99
CA LYS A 270 -35.00 21.69 0.96
C LYS A 270 -36.32 22.25 1.52
N THR A 271 -36.96 21.52 2.43
CA THR A 271 -38.23 21.94 3.07
C THR A 271 -38.01 23.13 4.01
N LYS A 272 -36.91 23.16 4.77
CA LYS A 272 -36.52 24.30 5.64
C LYS A 272 -36.33 25.60 4.85
N GLY A 273 -35.86 25.54 3.61
CA GLY A 273 -35.70 26.71 2.74
C GLY A 273 -36.99 27.18 2.05
N ARG A 274 -38.00 26.32 1.91
CA ARG A 274 -39.20 26.60 1.10
C ARG A 274 -40.36 27.19 1.90
N ILE A 275 -40.43 26.93 3.20
CA ILE A 275 -41.49 27.46 4.07
C ILE A 275 -40.83 27.87 5.39
N ALA A 276 -40.26 29.07 5.45
CA ALA A 276 -40.24 29.77 6.73
C ALA A 276 -41.71 30.12 7.02
N PRO A 277 -42.36 29.54 8.05
CA PRO A 277 -43.65 30.05 8.46
C PRO A 277 -43.43 31.51 8.85
N VAL A 278 -44.10 32.44 8.17
CA VAL A 278 -44.18 33.83 8.60
C VAL A 278 -44.83 33.79 9.97
N LEU A 279 -44.00 33.84 11.02
CA LEU A 279 -44.48 33.98 12.39
C LEU A 279 -45.25 35.30 12.42
N PRO A 280 -46.56 35.29 12.69
CA PRO A 280 -47.35 36.51 12.65
C PRO A 280 -46.83 37.43 13.76
N VAL A 281 -46.33 38.61 13.36
CA VAL A 281 -45.72 39.63 14.24
C VAL A 281 -46.58 39.74 15.50
N LYS A 282 -45.97 39.44 16.66
CA LYS A 282 -46.62 39.65 17.95
C LYS A 282 -46.57 41.16 18.22
N PRO A 283 -47.72 41.83 18.49
CA PRO A 283 -47.72 43.24 18.83
C PRO A 283 -46.93 43.49 20.13
N LYS A 284 -46.37 44.69 20.26
CA LYS A 284 -45.46 45.08 21.34
C LYS A 284 -46.19 45.31 22.67
N VAL A 285 -47.47 45.67 22.63
CA VAL A 285 -48.33 45.91 23.79
C VAL A 285 -49.48 44.89 23.75
N ASN A 286 -49.81 44.27 24.88
CA ASN A 286 -50.83 43.23 25.04
C ASN A 286 -50.67 42.00 24.11
N PRO A 287 -49.53 41.28 24.16
CA PRO A 287 -49.28 40.10 23.32
C PRO A 287 -50.27 38.96 23.59
N GLU A 288 -50.70 38.79 24.84
CA GLU A 288 -51.63 37.72 25.25
C GLU A 288 -53.06 37.97 24.75
N LEU A 289 -53.53 39.23 24.81
CA LEU A 289 -54.84 39.60 24.26
C LEU A 289 -54.88 39.35 22.74
N ALA A 290 -53.78 39.65 22.04
CA ALA A 290 -53.66 39.40 20.61
C ALA A 290 -53.65 37.90 20.27
N GLU A 291 -53.08 37.05 21.14
CA GLU A 291 -53.15 35.60 21.00
C GLU A 291 -54.56 35.07 21.27
N GLU A 292 -55.24 35.56 22.30
CA GLU A 292 -56.63 35.19 22.61
C GLU A 292 -57.60 35.59 21.50
N LEU A 293 -57.44 36.77 20.91
CA LEU A 293 -58.24 37.22 19.75
C LEU A 293 -57.93 36.40 18.49
N ARG A 294 -56.68 35.96 18.29
CA ARG A 294 -56.30 35.05 17.19
C ARG A 294 -56.89 33.64 17.38
N ASP A 295 -56.93 33.15 18.61
CA ASP A 295 -57.50 31.83 18.89
C ASP A 295 -59.02 31.86 18.93
N ALA A 296 -59.64 32.94 19.40
CA ALA A 296 -61.08 33.19 19.29
C ALA A 296 -61.51 33.26 17.81
N SER A 297 -60.81 34.03 16.97
CA SER A 297 -61.10 34.12 15.53
C SER A 297 -60.87 32.80 14.79
N LYS A 298 -59.85 31.99 15.15
CA LYS A 298 -59.69 30.62 14.64
C LYS A 298 -60.82 29.70 15.09
N ARG A 299 -61.26 29.79 16.36
CA ARG A 299 -62.34 28.96 16.90
C ARG A 299 -63.68 29.31 16.26
N GLU A 300 -63.92 30.59 15.98
CA GLU A 300 -65.08 31.06 15.23
C GLU A 300 -65.04 30.67 13.75
N ARG A 301 -63.88 30.80 13.06
CA ARG A 301 -63.70 30.29 11.69
C ARG A 301 -63.95 28.79 11.59
N ARG A 302 -63.57 28.02 12.61
CA ARG A 302 -63.85 26.57 12.69
C ARG A 302 -65.34 26.29 12.89
N LYS A 303 -66.06 27.10 13.67
CA LYS A 303 -67.52 26.97 13.88
C LYS A 303 -68.34 27.41 12.65
N ALA A 304 -67.95 28.49 11.97
CA ALA A 304 -68.61 28.99 10.77
C ALA A 304 -68.55 28.01 9.58
N LYS A 305 -67.56 27.10 9.55
CA LYS A 305 -67.45 26.05 8.53
C LYS A 305 -68.43 24.88 8.74
N GLY A 306 -69.20 24.87 9.83
CA GLY A 306 -70.07 23.76 10.24
C GLY A 306 -71.54 24.10 10.51
N GLY A 307 -72.02 25.32 10.25
CA GLY A 307 -73.45 25.66 10.40
C GLY A 307 -73.79 27.08 9.99
N GLU A 308 -74.88 27.23 9.24
CA GLU A 308 -75.47 28.52 8.84
C GLU A 308 -75.90 29.33 10.07
N GLY A 309 -75.36 30.54 10.18
CA GLY A 309 -75.57 31.45 11.31
C GLY A 309 -74.80 32.76 11.11
N GLU A 310 -75.08 33.46 10.02
CA GLU A 310 -74.66 34.84 9.79
C GLU A 310 -75.43 35.79 10.73
N ALA A 311 -74.90 36.13 11.91
CA ALA A 311 -75.41 37.29 12.68
C ALA A 311 -74.55 37.79 13.87
N ALA A 312 -73.40 37.18 14.19
CA ALA A 312 -72.53 37.66 15.29
C ALA A 312 -71.06 37.83 14.88
N VAL A 313 -70.78 37.98 13.58
CA VAL A 313 -69.47 37.65 12.97
C VAL A 313 -68.55 38.87 12.73
N ALA A 314 -68.86 40.08 13.23
CA ALA A 314 -68.08 41.28 12.87
C ALA A 314 -67.26 41.93 13.99
N ALA A 315 -67.28 41.44 15.24
CA ALA A 315 -66.81 42.25 16.36
C ALA A 315 -65.40 41.93 16.90
N ALA A 316 -64.87 40.71 16.77
CA ALA A 316 -63.62 40.31 17.45
C ALA A 316 -62.43 40.07 16.50
N GLY A 317 -62.67 39.47 15.32
CA GLY A 317 -61.63 39.28 14.31
C GLY A 317 -61.24 40.57 13.60
N ASP A 318 -62.14 41.55 13.56
CA ASP A 318 -61.92 42.85 12.92
C ASP A 318 -61.03 43.77 13.78
N LEU A 319 -60.94 43.55 15.11
CA LEU A 319 -60.20 44.44 16.02
C LEU A 319 -58.68 44.42 15.84
N LEU A 320 -58.11 43.31 15.37
CA LEU A 320 -56.67 43.19 15.13
C LEU A 320 -56.23 43.83 13.81
N ASP A 321 -57.13 43.88 12.83
CA ASP A 321 -56.86 44.38 11.48
C ASP A 321 -57.51 45.76 11.21
N ASP A 322 -58.41 46.25 12.09
CA ASP A 322 -59.07 47.57 12.00
C ASP A 322 -58.13 48.70 12.43
N ALA A 323 -57.92 49.64 11.52
CA ALA A 323 -57.09 50.83 11.69
C ALA A 323 -57.52 51.73 12.86
N ARG A 324 -58.77 51.64 13.33
CA ARG A 324 -59.26 52.41 14.49
C ARG A 324 -58.76 51.89 15.83
N PHE A 325 -58.39 50.62 15.92
CA PHE A 325 -57.95 49.97 17.17
C PHE A 325 -56.45 49.66 17.19
N SER A 326 -55.70 50.10 16.19
CA SER A 326 -54.25 49.96 16.14
C SER A 326 -53.54 50.61 17.34
N SER A 327 -54.13 51.68 17.90
CA SER A 327 -53.62 52.37 19.09
C SER A 327 -53.64 51.51 20.35
N LEU A 328 -54.52 50.50 20.41
CA LEU A 328 -54.67 49.58 21.55
C LEU A 328 -53.51 48.58 21.65
N PHE A 329 -52.81 48.34 20.53
CA PHE A 329 -51.68 47.41 20.42
C PHE A 329 -50.32 48.11 20.26
N SER A 330 -50.29 49.44 20.19
CA SER A 330 -49.07 50.24 20.03
C SER A 330 -48.78 51.20 21.18
N ASN A 331 -49.79 51.72 21.88
CA ASN A 331 -49.60 52.72 22.94
C ASN A 331 -49.50 52.04 24.33
N PRO A 332 -48.43 52.29 25.12
CA PRO A 332 -48.26 51.68 26.45
C PRO A 332 -49.35 52.03 27.47
N ASP A 333 -50.08 53.14 27.29
CA ASP A 333 -51.17 53.52 28.21
C ASP A 333 -52.35 52.53 28.21
N PHE A 334 -52.46 51.68 27.18
CA PHE A 334 -53.48 50.62 27.08
C PHE A 334 -52.98 49.24 27.53
N GLU A 335 -51.82 49.17 28.17
CA GLU A 335 -51.29 47.93 28.74
C GLU A 335 -52.23 47.37 29.82
N ILE A 336 -52.67 46.12 29.63
CA ILE A 336 -53.56 45.45 30.58
C ILE A 336 -52.69 44.85 31.68
N ASP A 337 -52.64 45.56 32.82
CA ASP A 337 -51.97 45.07 34.02
C ASP A 337 -52.92 44.16 34.81
N ARG A 338 -52.62 42.85 34.80
CA ARG A 338 -53.43 41.82 35.48
C ARG A 338 -53.30 41.85 37.00
N ASP A 339 -52.30 42.54 37.54
CA ASP A 339 -52.05 42.63 38.98
C ASP A 339 -52.81 43.80 39.65
N SER A 340 -53.36 44.73 38.86
CA SER A 340 -54.15 45.86 39.34
C SER A 340 -55.45 45.41 40.05
N GLU A 341 -55.76 46.05 41.18
CA GLU A 341 -57.00 45.78 41.95
C GLU A 341 -58.27 46.02 41.13
N ALA A 342 -58.24 46.98 40.20
CA ALA A 342 -59.36 47.28 39.31
C ALA A 342 -59.65 46.13 38.33
N PHE A 343 -58.62 45.46 37.81
CA PHE A 343 -58.78 44.31 36.90
C PHE A 343 -59.32 43.08 37.66
N ARG A 344 -58.79 42.84 38.87
CA ARG A 344 -59.24 41.74 39.74
C ARG A 344 -60.69 41.88 40.21
N ALA A 345 -61.17 43.11 40.39
CA ALA A 345 -62.57 43.35 40.77
C ALA A 345 -63.55 43.02 39.63
N ILE A 346 -63.15 43.25 38.38
CA ILE A 346 -64.00 43.02 37.20
C ILE A 346 -63.93 41.55 36.75
N HIS A 347 -62.81 40.85 36.99
CA HIS A 347 -62.62 39.45 36.59
C HIS A 347 -62.27 38.53 37.79
N PRO A 348 -63.28 38.14 38.61
CA PRO A 348 -63.06 37.34 39.82
C PRO A 348 -62.41 35.97 39.59
N HIS A 349 -62.61 35.38 38.41
CA HIS A 349 -62.11 34.05 38.05
C HIS A 349 -60.81 34.06 37.21
N ALA A 350 -60.21 35.23 36.95
CA ALA A 350 -59.02 35.32 36.09
C ALA A 350 -57.83 34.51 36.64
N LYS A 351 -57.64 34.51 37.97
CA LYS A 351 -56.57 33.73 38.62
C LYS A 351 -56.72 32.21 38.46
N GLU A 352 -57.95 31.70 38.42
CA GLU A 352 -58.22 30.27 38.24
C GLU A 352 -57.96 29.84 36.79
N GLN A 353 -58.21 30.73 35.82
CA GLN A 353 -57.98 30.46 34.40
C GLN A 353 -56.49 30.53 34.01
N GLU A 354 -55.71 31.40 34.66
CA GLU A 354 -54.25 31.42 34.50
C GLU A 354 -53.59 30.17 35.11
N ALA A 355 -54.03 29.71 36.29
CA ALA A 355 -53.47 28.52 36.93
C ALA A 355 -53.80 27.20 36.21
N ALA A 356 -54.80 27.21 35.32
CA ALA A 356 -55.22 26.06 34.53
C ALA A 356 -54.59 26.00 33.12
N ARG A 357 -53.94 27.07 32.68
CA ARG A 357 -53.13 27.12 31.44
C ARG A 357 -51.70 26.69 31.74
#